data_AF-A0A836RFR6-F1
#
_entry.id   AF-A0A836RFR6-F1
#
_cell.length_a   1.000
_cell.length_b   1.000
_cell.length_c   1.000
_cell.angle_alpha   90.00
_cell.angle_beta   90.00
_cell.angle_gamma   90.00
#
_symmetry.space_group_name_H-M   'P 1'
#
loop_
_entity.id
_entity.type
_entity.pdbx_description
1 polymer ?
#
loop_
_entity_poly.entity_id
_entity_poly.type
_entity_poly.pdbx_seq_one_letter_code
_entity_poly.pdbx_strand_id
1 'polypeptide(L)'
;PENLMVKAFTSIYKGDLGKFSIRFQNNIPLARGLGSSATAIIGGLFAANTLLGNIYTKEELLERAISIEGHPDNVTPSVLGGFTISYKVGGKYKNIRIDPPDLYVYLIIPDYKLETEKMRRVLPDAYKREDVIYNISRASLVVSAFLRDDFSLLFDALFDKIHEPYRGKFINGYFELKDNLYREGNSICTISGSGPTISCFSKKDNLEDLIKEYIVKYNMKAKIIKTNPSMYGVKVETL
;
A
#
# COMPACT_ATOMS: atom_id res chain seq x y z
N PRO A 1 11.11 4.60 20.23
CA PRO A 1 11.00 4.05 18.87
C PRO A 1 12.26 4.39 18.06
N GLU A 2 12.96 3.36 17.59
CA GLU A 2 14.08 3.52 16.66
C GLU A 2 13.55 4.21 15.38
N ASN A 3 14.10 5.36 15.00
CA ASN A 3 13.66 6.07 13.79
C ASN A 3 14.03 5.23 12.56
N LEU A 4 13.03 4.67 11.86
CA LEU A 4 13.23 3.76 10.74
C LEU A 4 14.03 4.38 9.60
N MET A 5 13.89 5.69 9.35
CA MET A 5 14.69 6.39 8.35
C MET A 5 16.16 6.39 8.76
N VAL A 6 16.46 6.75 10.02
CA VAL A 6 17.84 6.75 10.53
C VAL A 6 18.42 5.35 10.53
N LYS A 7 17.66 4.35 10.98
CA LYS A 7 18.06 2.94 10.95
C LYS A 7 18.39 2.47 9.53
N ALA A 8 17.54 2.81 8.56
CA ALA A 8 17.73 2.46 7.16
C ALA A 8 18.95 3.17 6.57
N PHE A 9 19.13 4.45 6.88
CA PHE A 9 20.28 5.25 6.46
C PHE A 9 21.60 4.67 7.00
N THR A 10 21.69 4.42 8.31
CA THR A 10 22.91 3.91 8.95
C THR A 10 23.17 2.43 8.65
N SER A 11 22.19 1.70 8.10
CA SER A 11 22.39 0.31 7.68
C SER A 11 23.39 0.16 6.52
N ILE A 12 23.54 1.20 5.69
CA ILE A 12 24.49 1.20 4.56
C ILE A 12 25.55 2.28 4.68
N TYR A 13 25.27 3.41 5.33
CA TYR A 13 26.24 4.48 5.52
C TYR A 13 27.12 4.20 6.75
N LYS A 14 28.34 3.68 6.50
CA LYS A 14 29.33 3.35 7.55
C LYS A 14 30.53 4.33 7.61
N GLY A 15 30.53 5.38 6.79
CA GLY A 15 31.58 6.41 6.83
C GLY A 15 31.45 7.32 8.06
N ASP A 16 32.50 8.07 8.38
CA ASP A 16 32.38 9.20 9.30
C ASP A 16 31.52 10.27 8.61
N LEU A 17 30.28 10.41 9.09
CA LEU A 17 29.30 11.36 8.55
C LEU A 17 29.68 12.82 8.85
N GLY A 18 30.68 13.07 9.70
CA GLY A 18 30.90 14.38 10.27
C GLY A 18 29.63 14.93 10.93
N LYS A 19 29.42 16.25 10.85
CA LYS A 19 28.17 16.88 11.27
C LYS A 19 27.21 16.98 10.09
N PHE A 20 26.11 16.24 10.16
CA PHE A 20 25.02 16.29 9.19
C PHE A 20 23.68 16.55 9.88
N SER A 21 22.70 17.04 9.13
CA SER A 21 21.32 17.23 9.58
C SER A 21 20.38 16.52 8.63
N ILE A 22 19.44 15.75 9.19
CA ILE A 22 18.38 15.09 8.43
C ILE A 22 17.07 15.78 8.78
N ARG A 23 16.37 16.27 7.75
CA ARG A 23 14.98 16.70 7.85
C ARG A 23 14.09 15.70 7.15
N PHE A 24 13.14 15.12 7.89
CA PHE A 24 12.14 14.20 7.34
C PHE A 24 10.78 14.88 7.34
N GLN A 25 10.20 15.06 6.16
CA GLN A 25 8.84 15.53 5.99
C GLN A 25 7.98 14.40 5.44
N ASN A 26 7.06 13.89 6.27
CA ASN A 26 6.17 12.80 5.89
C ASN A 26 4.74 13.29 5.76
N ASN A 27 4.26 13.31 4.52
CA ASN A 27 2.87 13.67 4.21
C ASN A 27 1.94 12.45 4.21
N ILE A 28 2.48 11.23 4.44
CA ILE A 28 1.72 9.99 4.50
C ILE A 28 1.29 9.73 5.95
N PRO A 29 -0.02 9.63 6.25
CA PRO A 29 -0.50 9.37 7.60
C PRO A 29 0.08 8.10 8.22
N LEU A 30 0.68 8.26 9.40
CA LEU A 30 1.31 7.17 10.16
C LEU A 30 0.28 6.13 10.62
N ALA A 31 0.60 4.85 10.44
CA ALA A 31 -0.20 3.70 10.87
C ALA A 31 -1.65 3.73 10.38
N ARG A 32 -1.84 4.14 9.11
CA ARG A 32 -3.14 4.14 8.44
C ARG A 32 -3.19 3.28 7.17
N GLY A 33 -2.29 2.31 7.03
CA GLY A 33 -2.31 1.39 5.88
C GLY A 33 -1.73 1.93 4.57
N LEU A 34 -1.13 3.14 4.59
CA LEU A 34 -0.63 3.84 3.39
C LEU A 34 0.88 3.70 3.15
N GLY A 35 1.53 2.67 3.72
CA GLY A 35 2.96 2.41 3.45
C GLY A 35 3.95 3.39 4.09
N SER A 36 3.56 4.12 5.13
CA SER A 36 4.45 5.12 5.77
C SER A 36 5.78 4.56 6.31
N SER A 37 5.82 3.28 6.69
CA SER A 37 7.06 2.61 7.15
C SER A 37 8.03 2.42 5.98
N ALA A 38 7.55 1.79 4.90
CA ALA A 38 8.27 1.66 3.65
C ALA A 38 8.82 3.02 3.14
N THR A 39 8.03 4.10 3.18
CA THR A 39 8.51 5.44 2.77
C THR A 39 9.69 5.94 3.60
N ALA A 40 9.68 5.73 4.92
CA ALA A 40 10.79 6.13 5.79
C ALA A 40 12.05 5.30 5.50
N ILE A 41 11.90 3.99 5.31
CA ILE A 41 13.02 3.07 4.99
C ILE A 41 13.66 3.45 3.65
N ILE A 42 12.83 3.63 2.62
CA ILE A 42 13.28 4.00 1.27
C ILE A 42 13.97 5.36 1.30
N GLY A 43 13.40 6.35 2.00
CA GLY A 43 14.02 7.66 2.16
C GLY A 43 15.41 7.57 2.80
N GLY A 44 15.57 6.76 3.84
CA GLY A 44 16.86 6.53 4.50
C GLY A 44 17.90 5.86 3.58
N LEU A 45 17.51 4.78 2.92
CA LEU A 45 18.40 4.02 2.02
C LEU A 45 18.82 4.82 0.79
N PHE A 46 17.88 5.49 0.12
CA PHE A 46 18.22 6.27 -1.08
C PHE A 46 19.05 7.50 -0.73
N ALA A 47 18.75 8.22 0.36
CA ALA A 47 19.57 9.33 0.80
C ALA A 47 21.01 8.90 1.15
N ALA A 48 21.16 7.80 1.90
CA ALA A 48 22.48 7.26 2.22
C ALA A 48 23.24 6.83 0.96
N ASN A 49 22.59 6.16 0.01
CA ASN A 49 23.23 5.73 -1.23
C ASN A 49 23.71 6.93 -2.07
N THR A 50 22.93 8.00 -2.12
CA THR A 50 23.31 9.24 -2.81
C THR A 50 24.57 9.86 -2.22
N LEU A 51 24.68 9.92 -0.89
CA LEU A 51 25.88 10.42 -0.22
C LEU A 51 27.11 9.51 -0.39
N LEU A 52 26.90 8.23 -0.67
CA LEU A 52 27.97 7.28 -0.97
C LEU A 52 28.40 7.32 -2.45
N GLY A 53 27.79 8.18 -3.28
CA GLY A 53 28.08 8.23 -4.71
C GLY A 53 27.32 7.20 -5.55
N ASN A 54 26.14 6.77 -5.08
CA ASN A 54 25.25 5.81 -5.73
C ASN A 54 25.89 4.44 -6.01
N ILE A 55 26.63 3.91 -5.03
CA ILE A 55 27.34 2.62 -5.15
C ILE A 55 26.41 1.40 -5.20
N TYR A 56 25.16 1.53 -4.73
CA TYR A 56 24.14 0.49 -4.82
C TYR A 56 23.16 0.77 -5.95
N THR A 57 22.80 -0.29 -6.66
CA THR A 57 21.72 -0.31 -7.65
C THR A 57 20.34 -0.17 -6.98
N LYS A 58 19.32 0.19 -7.76
CA LYS A 58 17.94 0.30 -7.27
C LYS A 58 17.43 -1.05 -6.75
N GLU A 59 17.80 -2.15 -7.39
CA GLU A 59 17.46 -3.52 -7.04
C GLU A 59 18.10 -3.93 -5.70
N GLU A 60 19.37 -3.60 -5.48
CA GLU A 60 20.04 -3.87 -4.19
C GLU A 60 19.43 -3.06 -3.04
N LEU A 61 19.07 -1.79 -3.29
CA LEU A 61 18.36 -0.98 -2.29
C LEU A 61 16.97 -1.54 -2.01
N LEU A 62 16.26 -2.04 -3.02
CA LEU A 62 14.97 -2.70 -2.86
C LEU A 62 15.09 -3.96 -2.01
N GLU A 63 16.06 -4.84 -2.28
CA GLU A 63 16.29 -6.05 -1.47
C GLU A 63 16.56 -5.69 0.00
N ARG A 64 17.39 -4.67 0.25
CA ARG A 64 17.66 -4.16 1.61
C ARG A 64 16.42 -3.61 2.27
N ALA A 65 15.64 -2.81 1.55
CA ALA A 65 14.41 -2.21 2.06
C ALA A 65 13.38 -3.29 2.44
N ILE A 66 13.22 -4.33 1.60
CA ILE A 66 12.37 -5.49 1.92
C ILE A 66 12.89 -6.24 3.14
N SER A 67 14.20 -6.39 3.30
CA SER A 67 14.79 -7.02 4.48
C SER A 67 14.51 -6.24 5.77
N ILE A 68 14.47 -4.91 5.72
CA ILE A 68 14.21 -4.06 6.89
C ILE A 68 12.71 -4.07 7.23
N GLU A 69 11.83 -3.94 6.22
CA GLU A 69 10.37 -3.93 6.41
C GLU A 69 9.82 -5.34 6.75
N GLY A 70 10.46 -6.39 6.22
CA GLY A 70 10.07 -7.79 6.37
C GLY A 70 9.13 -8.31 5.28
N HIS A 71 8.57 -7.44 4.43
CA HIS A 71 7.66 -7.78 3.35
C HIS A 71 7.78 -6.81 2.16
N PRO A 72 7.39 -7.23 0.94
CA PRO A 72 7.67 -6.46 -0.27
C PRO A 72 6.51 -5.57 -0.75
N ASP A 73 5.28 -5.87 -0.34
CA ASP A 73 4.04 -5.28 -0.90
C ASP A 73 3.96 -3.74 -0.86
N ASN A 74 4.56 -3.06 0.13
CA ASN A 74 4.63 -1.60 0.18
C ASN A 74 5.96 -1.05 -0.33
N VAL A 75 7.05 -1.77 -0.10
CA VAL A 75 8.40 -1.34 -0.48
C VAL A 75 8.57 -1.36 -2.00
N THR A 76 8.19 -2.46 -2.64
CA THR A 76 8.35 -2.65 -4.09
C THR A 76 7.64 -1.57 -4.92
N PRO A 77 6.34 -1.26 -4.73
CA PRO A 77 5.69 -0.20 -5.51
C PRO A 77 6.22 1.19 -5.14
N SER A 78 6.67 1.40 -3.90
CA SER A 78 7.30 2.66 -3.49
C SER A 78 8.66 2.90 -4.17
N VAL A 79 9.41 1.84 -4.52
CA VAL A 79 10.70 1.96 -5.23
C VAL A 79 10.54 1.96 -6.75
N LEU A 80 9.68 1.08 -7.28
CA LEU A 80 9.54 0.85 -8.71
C LEU A 80 8.43 1.71 -9.35
N GLY A 81 7.43 2.11 -8.58
CA GLY A 81 6.18 2.67 -9.11
C GLY A 81 5.30 1.59 -9.74
N GLY A 82 4.12 2.02 -10.19
CA GLY A 82 3.13 1.17 -10.84
C GLY A 82 2.49 0.13 -9.90
N PHE A 83 1.87 -0.89 -10.50
CA PHE A 83 1.38 -2.06 -9.81
C PHE A 83 2.48 -3.12 -9.79
N THR A 84 2.73 -3.74 -8.63
CA THR A 84 3.87 -4.64 -8.50
C THR A 84 3.47 -6.00 -7.94
N ILE A 85 4.09 -7.04 -8.48
CA ILE A 85 3.96 -8.43 -8.04
C ILE A 85 5.32 -8.88 -7.52
N SER A 86 5.37 -9.32 -6.27
CA SER A 86 6.59 -9.80 -5.63
C SER A 86 6.46 -11.28 -5.28
N TYR A 87 7.48 -12.08 -5.62
CA TYR A 87 7.51 -13.52 -5.34
C TYR A 87 8.92 -13.96 -4.94
N LYS A 88 9.05 -15.08 -4.20
CA LYS A 88 10.35 -15.60 -3.76
C LYS A 88 10.82 -16.76 -4.62
N VAL A 89 12.09 -16.74 -5.01
CA VAL A 89 12.80 -17.87 -5.65
C VAL A 89 14.17 -18.01 -4.98
N GLY A 90 14.47 -19.19 -4.43
CA GLY A 90 15.76 -19.44 -3.76
C GLY A 90 16.05 -18.46 -2.61
N GLY A 91 15.03 -18.07 -1.85
CA GLY A 91 15.15 -17.12 -0.72
C GLY A 91 15.22 -15.64 -1.10
N LYS A 92 15.35 -15.31 -2.39
CA LYS A 92 15.38 -13.92 -2.88
C LYS A 92 14.03 -13.49 -3.45
N TYR A 93 13.69 -12.22 -3.26
CA TYR A 93 12.51 -11.64 -3.89
C TYR A 93 12.82 -11.27 -5.34
N LYS A 94 11.90 -11.63 -6.24
CA LYS A 94 11.82 -11.13 -7.61
C LYS A 94 10.55 -10.29 -7.72
N ASN A 95 10.63 -9.24 -8.54
CA ASN A 95 9.59 -8.24 -8.65
C ASN A 95 9.23 -8.03 -10.13
N ILE A 96 7.94 -7.94 -10.41
CA ILE A 96 7.39 -7.59 -11.71
C ILE A 96 6.62 -6.29 -11.51
N ARG A 97 6.87 -5.32 -12.40
CA ARG A 97 6.11 -4.06 -12.47
C ARG A 97 5.19 -4.10 -13.67
N ILE A 98 3.95 -3.72 -13.46
CA ILE A 98 2.91 -3.56 -14.47
C ILE A 98 2.46 -2.12 -14.42
N ASP A 99 2.30 -1.51 -15.59
CA ASP A 99 1.69 -0.18 -15.70
C ASP A 99 0.21 -0.31 -15.33
N PRO A 100 -0.25 0.33 -14.23
CA PRO A 100 -1.65 0.30 -13.86
C PRO A 100 -2.47 1.07 -14.89
N PRO A 101 -3.74 0.67 -15.12
CA PRO A 101 -4.62 1.44 -15.98
C PRO A 101 -4.96 2.80 -15.36
N ASP A 102 -5.42 3.73 -16.19
CA ASP A 102 -5.95 4.99 -15.70
C ASP A 102 -7.26 4.74 -14.92
N LEU A 103 -7.25 5.13 -13.65
CA LEU A 103 -8.36 4.99 -12.72
C LEU A 103 -8.25 6.00 -11.59
N TYR A 104 -9.39 6.41 -11.04
CA TYR A 104 -9.48 7.26 -9.86
C TYR A 104 -9.44 6.41 -8.59
N VAL A 105 -8.61 6.83 -7.64
CA VAL A 105 -8.51 6.23 -6.31
C VAL A 105 -8.93 7.28 -5.29
N TYR A 106 -9.94 6.96 -4.48
CA TYR A 106 -10.32 7.76 -3.33
C TYR A 106 -9.91 7.03 -2.06
N LEU A 107 -9.06 7.67 -1.26
CA LEU A 107 -8.63 7.19 0.03
C LEU A 107 -9.51 7.82 1.10
N ILE A 108 -10.29 6.99 1.79
CA ILE A 108 -11.00 7.38 3.00
C ILE A 108 -10.07 7.08 4.16
N ILE A 109 -9.57 8.11 4.83
CA ILE A 109 -8.52 7.99 5.85
C ILE A 109 -9.11 8.39 7.20
N PRO A 110 -9.57 7.41 8.02
CA PRO A 110 -10.05 7.70 9.37
C PRO A 110 -8.98 8.35 10.25
N ASP A 111 -9.41 9.11 11.26
CA ASP A 111 -8.52 9.85 12.16
C ASP A 111 -7.84 8.95 13.22
N TYR A 112 -8.36 7.76 13.45
CA TYR A 112 -7.78 6.73 14.31
C TYR A 112 -6.73 5.88 13.58
N LYS A 113 -5.95 5.14 14.39
CA LYS A 113 -4.90 4.23 13.92
C LYS A 113 -5.30 2.80 14.23
N LEU A 114 -4.92 1.89 13.35
CA LEU A 114 -4.90 0.46 13.64
C LEU A 114 -3.45 0.01 13.62
N GLU A 115 -2.98 -0.50 14.76
CA GLU A 115 -1.60 -1.00 14.85
C GLU A 115 -1.41 -2.18 13.90
N THR A 116 -0.43 -2.07 13.00
CA THR A 116 -0.16 -3.09 11.97
C THR A 116 0.07 -4.47 12.59
N GLU A 117 0.81 -4.55 13.70
CA GLU A 117 1.05 -5.81 14.40
C GLU A 117 -0.24 -6.42 14.96
N LYS A 118 -1.10 -5.59 15.56
CA LYS A 118 -2.42 -6.04 16.04
C LYS A 118 -3.28 -6.54 14.88
N MET A 119 -3.28 -5.84 13.74
CA MET A 119 -4.02 -6.23 12.53
C MET A 119 -3.42 -7.43 11.79
N ARG A 120 -2.20 -7.84 12.10
CA ARG A 120 -1.66 -9.14 11.68
C ARG A 120 -2.17 -10.27 12.58
N ARG A 121 -2.27 -10.02 13.90
CA ARG A 121 -2.73 -11.01 14.88
C ARG A 121 -4.23 -11.33 14.83
N VAL A 122 -5.05 -10.50 14.18
CA VAL A 122 -6.49 -10.79 14.00
C VAL A 122 -6.75 -11.83 12.91
N LEU A 123 -5.76 -12.16 12.09
CA LEU A 123 -5.87 -13.19 11.06
C LEU A 123 -5.70 -14.58 11.69
N PRO A 124 -6.48 -15.59 11.28
CA PRO A 124 -6.33 -16.94 11.77
C PRO A 124 -5.04 -17.58 11.23
N ASP A 125 -4.53 -18.59 11.95
CA ASP A 125 -3.35 -19.35 11.52
C ASP A 125 -3.63 -20.25 10.31
N ALA A 126 -4.91 -20.57 10.03
CA ALA A 126 -5.32 -21.43 8.93
C ALA A 126 -6.64 -20.97 8.30
N TYR A 127 -6.80 -21.28 7.01
CA TYR A 127 -7.98 -20.96 6.23
C TYR A 127 -8.59 -22.21 5.61
N LYS A 128 -9.88 -22.16 5.29
CA LYS A 128 -10.54 -23.23 4.52
C LYS A 128 -9.95 -23.25 3.12
N ARG A 129 -9.74 -24.46 2.58
CA ARG A 129 -9.24 -24.67 1.21
C ARG A 129 -10.04 -23.87 0.17
N GLU A 130 -11.37 -23.85 0.30
CA GLU A 130 -12.27 -23.11 -0.61
C GLU A 130 -12.02 -21.60 -0.60
N ASP A 131 -11.74 -21.02 0.57
CA ASP A 131 -11.45 -19.59 0.71
C ASP A 131 -10.07 -19.25 0.13
N VAL A 132 -9.09 -20.15 0.29
CA VAL A 132 -7.77 -20.01 -0.34
C VAL A 132 -7.88 -20.07 -1.87
N ILE A 133 -8.59 -21.07 -2.41
CA ILE A 133 -8.83 -21.19 -3.85
C ILE A 133 -9.53 -19.94 -4.40
N TYR A 134 -10.56 -19.46 -3.68
CA TYR A 134 -11.26 -18.23 -4.02
C TYR A 134 -10.31 -17.04 -4.09
N ASN A 135 -9.49 -16.82 -3.07
CA ASN A 135 -8.57 -15.69 -3.04
C ASN A 135 -7.45 -15.76 -4.09
N ILE A 136 -6.97 -16.97 -4.42
CA ILE A 136 -6.01 -17.15 -5.53
C ILE A 136 -6.63 -16.68 -6.84
N SER A 137 -7.89 -17.07 -7.12
CA SER A 137 -8.57 -16.63 -8.35
C SER A 137 -8.79 -15.11 -8.36
N ARG A 138 -9.12 -14.50 -7.21
CA ARG A 138 -9.26 -13.05 -7.07
C ARG A 138 -7.94 -12.31 -7.33
N ALA A 139 -6.83 -12.79 -6.78
CA ALA A 139 -5.52 -12.23 -7.06
C ALA A 139 -5.17 -12.31 -8.57
N SER A 140 -5.46 -13.44 -9.22
CA SER A 140 -5.28 -13.58 -10.67
C SER A 140 -6.17 -12.62 -11.48
N LEU A 141 -7.40 -12.36 -11.03
CA LEU A 141 -8.30 -11.39 -11.67
C LEU A 141 -7.78 -9.96 -11.55
N VAL A 142 -7.19 -9.55 -10.43
CA VAL A 142 -6.58 -8.20 -10.31
C VAL A 142 -5.49 -8.03 -11.37
N VAL A 143 -4.60 -9.01 -11.50
CA VAL A 143 -3.54 -8.99 -12.52
C VAL A 143 -4.12 -8.93 -13.93
N SER A 144 -5.16 -9.73 -14.21
CA SER A 144 -5.84 -9.75 -15.50
C SER A 144 -6.51 -8.42 -15.82
N ALA A 145 -7.20 -7.81 -14.85
CA ALA A 145 -7.84 -6.51 -14.97
C ALA A 145 -6.86 -5.43 -15.40
N PHE A 146 -5.66 -5.41 -14.78
CA PHE A 146 -4.66 -4.40 -15.06
C PHE A 146 -3.98 -4.62 -16.42
N LEU A 147 -3.64 -5.88 -16.76
CA LEU A 147 -3.03 -6.20 -18.06
C LEU A 147 -3.97 -5.99 -19.26
N ARG A 148 -5.28 -6.08 -19.04
CA ARG A 148 -6.30 -5.94 -20.09
C ARG A 148 -6.97 -4.58 -20.12
N ASP A 149 -6.62 -3.68 -19.19
CA ASP A 149 -7.37 -2.45 -18.90
C ASP A 149 -8.89 -2.70 -18.75
N ASP A 150 -9.24 -3.84 -18.15
CA ASP A 150 -10.63 -4.26 -17.95
C ASP A 150 -11.01 -4.07 -16.48
N PHE A 151 -11.49 -2.87 -16.18
CA PHE A 151 -11.88 -2.49 -14.83
C PHE A 151 -13.08 -3.29 -14.28
N SER A 152 -13.93 -3.84 -15.16
CA SER A 152 -15.09 -4.64 -14.72
C SER A 152 -14.65 -5.86 -13.91
N LEU A 153 -13.48 -6.43 -14.22
CA LEU A 153 -12.89 -7.54 -13.49
C LEU A 153 -12.54 -7.17 -12.04
N LEU A 154 -12.27 -5.89 -11.72
CA LEU A 154 -11.95 -5.47 -10.36
C LEU A 154 -13.12 -5.56 -9.39
N PHE A 155 -14.35 -5.45 -9.89
CA PHE A 155 -15.56 -5.55 -9.06
C PHE A 155 -15.59 -6.90 -8.35
N ASP A 156 -15.29 -7.97 -9.08
CA ASP A 156 -15.22 -9.31 -8.55
C ASP A 156 -13.86 -9.61 -7.89
N ALA A 157 -12.77 -9.04 -8.41
CA ALA A 157 -11.41 -9.31 -7.94
C ALA A 157 -11.10 -8.75 -6.54
N LEU A 158 -11.75 -7.65 -6.13
CA LEU A 158 -11.44 -7.03 -4.85
C LEU A 158 -12.20 -7.63 -3.67
N PHE A 159 -13.02 -8.66 -3.84
CA PHE A 159 -13.57 -9.41 -2.71
C PHE A 159 -12.53 -10.32 -2.07
N ASP A 160 -12.37 -10.23 -0.76
CA ASP A 160 -11.33 -10.97 -0.03
C ASP A 160 -11.95 -11.81 1.09
N LYS A 161 -11.56 -13.09 1.18
CA LYS A 161 -11.93 -13.98 2.29
C LYS A 161 -10.80 -14.23 3.28
N ILE A 162 -9.60 -13.75 3.00
CA ILE A 162 -8.40 -13.95 3.83
C ILE A 162 -8.25 -12.83 4.86
N HIS A 163 -8.40 -11.56 4.48
CA HIS A 163 -8.12 -10.42 5.37
C HIS A 163 -9.37 -9.63 5.76
N GLU A 164 -10.18 -9.22 4.78
CA GLU A 164 -11.33 -8.34 5.00
C GLU A 164 -12.35 -8.86 6.03
N PRO A 165 -12.71 -10.16 6.10
CA PRO A 165 -13.68 -10.64 7.09
C PRO A 165 -13.20 -10.48 8.55
N TYR A 166 -11.89 -10.36 8.75
CA TYR A 166 -11.24 -10.23 10.05
C TYR A 166 -10.90 -8.77 10.37
N ARG A 167 -10.35 -8.04 9.39
CA ARG A 167 -9.92 -6.64 9.55
C ARG A 167 -11.05 -5.63 9.38
N GLY A 168 -11.98 -5.88 8.46
CA GLY A 168 -13.07 -4.96 8.12
C GLY A 168 -13.99 -4.66 9.29
N LYS A 169 -14.08 -5.58 10.26
CA LYS A 169 -14.83 -5.40 11.52
C LYS A 169 -14.33 -4.23 12.37
N PHE A 170 -13.08 -3.82 12.21
CA PHE A 170 -12.48 -2.69 12.92
C PHE A 170 -12.62 -1.36 12.17
N ILE A 171 -13.25 -1.37 10.99
CA ILE A 171 -13.41 -0.19 10.14
C ILE A 171 -14.91 0.09 10.04
N ASN A 172 -15.36 1.16 10.70
CA ASN A 172 -16.77 1.43 10.86
C ASN A 172 -17.48 1.55 9.50
N GLY A 173 -18.50 0.72 9.31
CA GLY A 173 -19.31 0.67 8.10
C GLY A 173 -18.69 -0.07 6.90
N TYR A 174 -17.40 -0.36 6.88
CA TYR A 174 -16.65 -0.84 5.70
C TYR A 174 -17.40 -1.79 4.75
N PHE A 175 -18.06 -2.84 5.27
CA PHE A 175 -18.82 -3.79 4.45
C PHE A 175 -20.02 -3.16 3.72
N GLU A 176 -20.76 -2.26 4.37
CA GLU A 176 -21.88 -1.55 3.74
C GLU A 176 -21.40 -0.64 2.60
N LEU A 177 -20.26 0.05 2.79
CA LEU A 177 -19.67 0.86 1.72
C LEU A 177 -19.34 -0.01 0.51
N LYS A 178 -18.66 -1.14 0.75
CA LYS A 178 -18.28 -2.07 -0.31
C LYS A 178 -19.48 -2.59 -1.08
N ASP A 179 -20.52 -3.03 -0.36
CA ASP A 179 -21.74 -3.53 -0.96
C ASP A 179 -22.49 -2.45 -1.73
N ASN A 180 -22.46 -1.19 -1.28
CA ASN A 180 -23.08 -0.07 -1.98
C ASN A 180 -22.36 0.24 -3.28
N LEU A 181 -21.03 0.42 -3.23
CA LEU A 181 -20.20 0.69 -4.41
C LEU A 181 -20.34 -0.41 -5.47
N TYR A 182 -20.33 -1.68 -5.04
CA TYR A 182 -20.52 -2.82 -5.94
C TYR A 182 -21.90 -2.78 -6.62
N ARG A 183 -22.98 -2.48 -5.88
CA ARG A 183 -24.34 -2.41 -6.42
C ARG A 183 -24.55 -1.28 -7.42
N GLU A 184 -23.82 -0.17 -7.28
CA GLU A 184 -23.83 0.91 -8.27
C GLU A 184 -23.16 0.52 -9.60
N GLY A 185 -22.42 -0.59 -9.62
CA GLY A 185 -21.91 -1.24 -10.83
C GLY A 185 -20.79 -0.48 -11.56
N ASN A 186 -20.19 0.52 -10.92
CA ASN A 186 -19.18 1.39 -11.52
C ASN A 186 -17.92 1.58 -10.64
N SER A 187 -17.91 1.04 -9.42
CA SER A 187 -16.85 1.26 -8.45
C SER A 187 -16.76 0.10 -7.45
N ILE A 188 -15.64 0.01 -6.74
CA ILE A 188 -15.41 -1.01 -5.72
C ILE A 188 -14.39 -0.50 -4.70
N CYS A 189 -14.33 -1.11 -3.51
CA CYS A 189 -13.32 -0.76 -2.52
C CYS A 189 -12.67 -1.96 -1.83
N THR A 190 -11.49 -1.74 -1.27
CA THR A 190 -10.79 -2.68 -0.39
C THR A 190 -10.08 -1.93 0.74
N ILE A 191 -9.65 -2.66 1.77
CA ILE A 191 -8.85 -2.10 2.86
C ILE A 191 -7.44 -1.82 2.34
N SER A 192 -6.94 -0.61 2.57
CA SER A 192 -5.56 -0.27 2.24
C SER A 192 -4.61 -0.90 3.27
N GLY A 193 -3.83 -1.91 2.86
CA GLY A 193 -2.88 -2.61 3.72
C GLY A 193 -3.54 -3.23 4.95
N SER A 194 -3.10 -2.84 6.15
CA SER A 194 -3.70 -3.26 7.41
C SER A 194 -4.90 -2.41 7.87
N GLY A 195 -5.26 -1.37 7.11
CA GLY A 195 -6.29 -0.39 7.50
C GLY A 195 -5.78 0.70 8.47
N PRO A 196 -6.68 1.59 8.93
CA PRO A 196 -8.12 1.61 8.65
C PRO A 196 -8.49 2.36 7.37
N THR A 197 -7.53 2.81 6.58
CA THR A 197 -7.83 3.48 5.31
C THR A 197 -8.56 2.54 4.36
N ILE A 198 -9.60 3.05 3.71
CA ILE A 198 -10.34 2.37 2.65
C ILE A 198 -9.92 2.98 1.33
N SER A 199 -9.52 2.14 0.37
CA SER A 199 -9.23 2.55 -1.00
C SER A 199 -10.45 2.22 -1.87
N CYS A 200 -11.09 3.25 -2.41
CA CYS A 200 -12.19 3.13 -3.37
C CYS A 200 -11.66 3.41 -4.78
N PHE A 201 -12.06 2.60 -5.75
CA PHE A 201 -11.59 2.64 -7.13
C PHE A 201 -12.77 2.91 -8.06
N SER A 202 -12.59 3.80 -9.04
CA SER A 202 -13.60 4.12 -10.07
C SER A 202 -12.94 4.46 -11.40
N LYS A 203 -13.60 4.17 -12.51
CA LYS A 203 -13.23 4.70 -13.85
C LYS A 203 -13.66 6.15 -14.05
N LYS A 204 -14.54 6.66 -13.19
CA LYS A 204 -15.06 8.04 -13.25
C LYS A 204 -14.70 8.80 -11.98
N ASP A 205 -14.57 10.11 -12.13
CA ASP A 205 -14.37 11.03 -11.02
C ASP A 205 -15.72 11.39 -10.40
N ASN A 206 -16.33 10.46 -9.66
CA ASN A 206 -17.72 10.58 -9.21
C ASN A 206 -18.01 10.04 -7.81
N LEU A 207 -16.99 9.65 -7.03
CA LEU A 207 -17.23 9.04 -5.72
C LEU A 207 -17.21 10.02 -4.55
N GLU A 208 -16.78 11.27 -4.76
CA GLU A 208 -16.53 12.17 -3.64
C GLU A 208 -17.77 12.45 -2.79
N ASP A 209 -18.91 12.75 -3.42
CA ASP A 209 -20.15 13.08 -2.70
C ASP A 209 -20.74 11.86 -1.99
N LEU A 210 -20.76 10.70 -2.64
CA LEU A 210 -21.14 9.43 -2.01
C LEU A 210 -20.28 9.13 -0.78
N ILE A 211 -18.96 9.32 -0.88
CA ILE A 211 -18.04 9.10 0.24
C ILE A 211 -18.33 10.11 1.37
N LYS A 212 -18.64 11.37 1.07
CA LYS A 212 -19.02 12.36 2.09
C LYS A 212 -20.29 11.98 2.82
N GLU A 213 -21.34 11.57 2.09
CA GLU A 213 -22.58 11.09 2.68
C GLU A 213 -22.33 9.88 3.58
N TYR A 214 -21.48 8.97 3.13
CA TYR A 214 -21.08 7.80 3.89
C TYR A 214 -20.35 8.15 5.19
N ILE A 215 -19.40 9.08 5.14
CA ILE A 215 -18.67 9.60 6.30
C ILE A 215 -19.65 10.20 7.32
N VAL A 216 -20.63 10.98 6.87
CA VAL A 216 -21.67 11.57 7.74
C VAL A 216 -22.54 10.48 8.36
N LYS A 217 -23.05 9.54 7.55
CA LYS A 217 -23.91 8.43 7.99
C LYS A 217 -23.26 7.62 9.13
N TYR A 218 -21.96 7.36 9.04
CA TYR A 218 -21.22 6.57 10.01
C TYR A 218 -20.55 7.40 11.12
N ASN A 219 -20.84 8.71 11.18
CA ASN A 219 -20.20 9.67 12.09
C ASN A 219 -18.67 9.50 12.10
N MET A 220 -18.09 9.28 10.92
CA MET A 220 -16.68 8.97 10.76
C MET A 220 -15.89 10.27 10.72
N LYS A 221 -14.87 10.40 11.56
CA LYS A 221 -13.86 11.45 11.40
C LYS A 221 -12.82 10.95 10.40
N ALA A 222 -12.91 11.40 9.15
CA ALA A 222 -12.01 10.96 8.09
C ALA A 222 -11.63 12.10 7.13
N LYS A 223 -10.43 11.98 6.57
CA LYS A 223 -9.98 12.79 5.43
C LYS A 223 -10.20 12.00 4.13
N ILE A 224 -10.68 12.67 3.09
CA ILE A 224 -10.73 12.12 1.74
C ILE A 224 -9.48 12.61 0.98
N ILE A 225 -8.79 11.70 0.30
CA ILE A 225 -7.75 12.06 -0.68
C ILE A 225 -8.10 11.40 -2.00
N LYS A 226 -8.31 12.20 -3.04
CA LYS A 226 -8.39 11.72 -4.42
C LYS A 226 -6.99 11.65 -5.02
N THR A 227 -6.67 10.55 -5.68
CA THR A 227 -5.39 10.31 -6.34
C THR A 227 -5.55 9.32 -7.50
N ASN A 228 -4.45 8.98 -8.15
CA ASN A 228 -4.36 8.00 -9.22
C ASN A 228 -3.13 7.11 -8.96
N PRO A 229 -3.06 5.90 -9.55
CA PRO A 229 -1.86 5.08 -9.47
C PRO A 229 -0.63 5.87 -9.96
N SER A 230 0.44 5.88 -9.18
CA SER A 230 1.70 6.52 -9.61
C SER A 230 2.48 5.58 -10.52
N MET A 231 2.89 6.05 -11.69
CA MET A 231 3.81 5.33 -12.58
C MET A 231 5.24 5.30 -12.06
N TYR A 232 5.56 6.21 -11.14
CA TYR A 232 6.90 6.44 -10.62
C TYR A 232 7.01 6.00 -9.16
N GLY A 233 8.10 5.32 -8.84
CA GLY A 233 8.51 5.08 -7.46
C GLY A 233 9.36 6.24 -6.93
N VAL A 234 10.26 5.93 -6.01
CA VAL A 234 11.21 6.88 -5.42
C VAL A 234 11.98 7.67 -6.48
N LYS A 235 12.02 8.97 -6.28
CA LYS A 235 12.85 9.93 -7.03
C LYS A 235 13.86 10.54 -6.07
N VAL A 236 15.09 10.67 -6.53
CA VAL A 236 16.15 11.36 -5.81
C VAL A 236 16.45 12.64 -6.59
N GLU A 237 16.37 13.76 -5.90
CA GLU A 237 16.65 15.08 -6.44
C GLU A 237 17.78 15.68 -5.62
N THR A 238 18.84 16.14 -6.29
CA THR A 238 19.93 16.91 -5.69
C THR A 238 19.65 18.38 -5.96
N LEU A 239 19.45 19.14 -4.89
CA LEU A 239 19.31 20.59 -4.93
C LEU A 239 20.66 21.29 -5.05
#